data_AF-A0A168GHI6-F1
#
_entry.id   AF-A0A168GHI6-F1
#
_cell.length_a   1.000
_cell.length_b   1.000
_cell.length_c   1.000
_cell.angle_alpha   90.00
_cell.angle_beta   90.00
_cell.angle_gamma   90.00
#
_symmetry.space_group_name_H-M   'P 1'
#
loop_
_entity.id
_entity.type
_entity.pdbx_description
1 polymer ?
#
loop_
_entity_poly.entity_id
_entity_poly.type
_entity_poly.pdbx_seq_one_letter_code
_entity_poly.pdbx_strand_id
1 'polypeptide(L)' 'VIKCSKCTRKYHPVCANLTTPFQVAAVESYPWSCPECKICCVCKSAGDESTLMICDGCDRGWHTGW' A
#
# COMPACT_ATOMS: atom_id res chain seq x y z
N VAL A 1 -12.85 -3.32 -7.84
CA VAL A 1 -12.21 -2.03 -7.47
C VAL A 1 -11.86 -2.08 -6.00
N ILE A 2 -10.70 -1.55 -5.62
CA ILE A 2 -10.18 -1.59 -4.25
C ILE A 2 -10.29 -0.18 -3.66
N LYS A 3 -10.81 -0.09 -2.43
CA LYS A 3 -11.03 1.18 -1.72
C LYS A 3 -9.88 1.44 -0.77
N CYS A 4 -9.34 2.66 -0.77
CA CYS A 4 -8.37 3.08 0.24
C CYS A 4 -9.03 3.14 1.63
N SER A 5 -8.35 2.65 2.65
CA SER A 5 -8.81 2.71 4.04
C SER A 5 -8.66 4.09 4.68
N LYS A 6 -7.86 4.97 4.09
CA LYS A 6 -7.52 6.31 4.61
C LYS A 6 -8.18 7.47 3.88
N CYS A 7 -8.63 7.27 2.65
CA CYS A 7 -9.26 8.30 1.84
C CYS A 7 -10.49 7.76 1.09
N THR A 8 -11.14 8.61 0.30
CA THR A 8 -12.37 8.26 -0.43
C THR A 8 -12.11 7.69 -1.83
N ARG A 9 -10.85 7.60 -2.26
CA ARG A 9 -10.46 7.14 -3.60
C ARG A 9 -10.64 5.63 -3.76
N LYS A 10 -10.94 5.22 -4.99
CA LYS A 10 -11.08 3.83 -5.42
C LYS A 10 -10.17 3.59 -6.61
N TYR A 11 -9.58 2.42 -6.68
CA TYR A 11 -8.62 2.07 -7.72
C TYR A 11 -9.03 0.76 -8.38
N HIS A 12 -8.85 0.65 -9.70
CA HIS A 12 -8.76 -0.66 -10.34
C HIS A 12 -7.44 -1.32 -9.88
N PRO A 13 -7.39 -2.64 -9.63
CA PRO A 13 -6.16 -3.31 -9.18
C PRO A 13 -4.94 -2.96 -10.03
N VAL A 14 -5.07 -3.05 -11.35
CA VAL A 14 -4.00 -2.73 -12.31
C VAL A 14 -3.59 -1.24 -12.24
N CYS A 15 -4.54 -0.31 -12.08
CA CYS A 15 -4.23 1.12 -11.92
C CYS A 15 -3.53 1.44 -10.59
N ALA A 16 -3.64 0.56 -9.59
CA ALA A 16 -2.92 0.64 -8.32
C ALA A 16 -1.62 -0.18 -8.31
N ASN A 17 -1.17 -0.66 -9.48
CA ASN A 17 0.00 -1.52 -9.62
C ASN A 17 -0.10 -2.89 -8.92
N LEU A 18 -1.32 -3.36 -8.68
CA LEU A 18 -1.63 -4.70 -8.16
C LEU A 18 -1.92 -5.61 -9.35
N THR A 19 -0.86 -6.17 -9.92
CA THR A 19 -0.90 -6.89 -11.20
C THR A 19 -1.07 -8.40 -11.04
N THR A 20 -0.80 -8.94 -9.85
CA THR A 20 -0.89 -10.38 -9.59
C THR A 20 -2.12 -10.73 -8.75
N PRO A 21 -2.74 -11.91 -8.97
CA PRO A 21 -3.84 -12.39 -8.11
C PRO A 21 -3.43 -12.50 -6.63
N PHE A 22 -2.16 -12.83 -6.36
CA PHE A 22 -1.63 -12.91 -5.01
C PHE A 22 -1.61 -11.55 -4.31
N GLN A 23 -1.15 -10.48 -4.99
CA GLN A 23 -1.22 -9.12 -4.46
C GLN A 23 -2.66 -8.70 -4.18
N VAL A 24 -3.59 -8.98 -5.10
CA VAL A 24 -5.01 -8.63 -4.94
C VAL A 24 -5.60 -9.33 -3.71
N ALA A 25 -5.39 -10.65 -3.60
CA ALA A 25 -5.84 -11.41 -2.44
C ALA A 25 -5.21 -10.90 -1.12
N ALA A 26 -3.93 -10.52 -1.16
CA ALA A 26 -3.25 -9.96 0.01
C ALA A 26 -3.86 -8.62 0.43
N VAL A 27 -4.08 -7.67 -0.49
CA VAL A 27 -4.61 -6.35 -0.13
C VAL A 27 -6.09 -6.37 0.25
N GLU A 28 -6.85 -7.38 -0.19
CA GLU A 28 -8.22 -7.61 0.27
C GLU A 28 -8.26 -8.19 1.70
N SER A 29 -7.17 -8.78 2.18
CA SER A 29 -7.09 -9.39 3.51
C SER A 29 -6.90 -8.38 4.65
N TYR A 30 -6.71 -7.09 4.35
CA TYR A 30 -6.45 -6.05 5.37
C TYR A 30 -6.86 -4.64 4.88
N PRO A 31 -6.85 -3.61 5.75
CA PRO A 31 -7.22 -2.24 5.37
C PRO A 31 -6.19 -1.55 4.47
N TRP A 32 -6.15 -1.91 3.19
CA TRP A 32 -5.22 -1.37 2.19
C TRP A 32 -5.30 0.16 2.07
N SER A 33 -4.12 0.79 1.94
CA SER A 33 -4.00 2.24 1.65
C SER A 33 -3.60 2.44 0.18
N CYS A 34 -4.04 3.51 -0.46
CA CYS A 34 -3.55 3.88 -1.80
C CYS A 34 -2.11 4.41 -1.76
N PRO A 35 -1.43 4.57 -2.91
CA PRO A 35 -0.05 5.07 -2.97
C PRO A 35 0.16 6.39 -2.23
N GLU A 36 -0.80 7.31 -2.32
CA GLU A 36 -0.74 8.63 -1.69
C GLU A 36 -1.10 8.63 -0.20
N CYS A 37 -1.64 7.52 0.31
CA CYS A 37 -1.94 7.34 1.73
C CYS A 37 -1.06 6.25 2.36
N LYS A 38 -0.03 5.79 1.64
CA LYS A 38 0.84 4.74 2.12
C LYS A 38 1.74 5.30 3.21
N ILE A 39 1.90 4.53 4.27
CA ILE A 39 2.73 4.87 5.42
C ILE A 39 3.52 3.65 5.85
N CYS A 40 4.59 3.86 6.60
CA CYS A 40 5.37 2.77 7.16
C CYS A 40 4.56 2.01 8.22
N CYS A 41 4.60 0.68 8.13
CA CYS A 41 3.89 -0.20 9.05
C CYS A 41 4.43 -0.15 10.48
N VAL A 42 5.68 0.31 10.66
CA VAL A 42 6.36 0.41 11.95
C VAL A 42 6.13 1.79 12.57
N CYS A 43 6.61 2.86 11.94
CA CYS A 43 6.53 4.22 12.51
C CYS A 43 5.17 4.92 12.33
N LYS A 44 4.25 4.34 11.56
CA LYS A 44 2.90 4.87 11.27
C LYS A 44 2.90 6.27 10.63
N SER A 45 3.98 6.65 9.96
CA SER A 45 4.13 7.91 9.25
C SER A 45 4.55 7.69 7.80
N ALA A 46 4.27 8.65 6.93
CA ALA A 46 4.86 8.70 5.59
C ALA A 46 6.37 8.99 5.69
N GLY A 47 6.78 9.79 6.68
CA GLY A 47 8.18 10.12 6.95
C GLY A 47 8.88 10.66 5.70
N ASP A 48 10.10 10.18 5.46
CA ASP A 48 10.79 10.37 4.19
C ASP A 48 10.32 9.33 3.17
N GLU A 49 9.55 9.77 2.18
CA GLU A 49 9.01 8.92 1.11
C GLU A 49 10.11 8.21 0.30
N SER A 50 11.32 8.80 0.20
CA SER A 50 12.43 8.20 -0.56
C SER A 50 12.96 6.90 0.06
N THR A 51 12.70 6.71 1.37
CA THR A 51 13.09 5.50 2.11
C THR A 51 11.93 4.52 2.27
N LEU A 52 10.71 4.88 1.84
CA LEU A 52 9.52 4.04 1.99
C LEU A 52 9.44 3.01 0.87
N MET A 53 9.84 1.77 1.18
CA MET A 53 9.70 0.64 0.27
C MET A 53 8.32 -0.01 0.38
N ILE A 54 7.79 -0.40 -0.77
CA ILE A 54 6.52 -1.10 -0.89
C ILE A 54 6.80 -2.57 -1.22
N CYS A 55 6.19 -3.49 -0.49
CA CYS A 55 6.37 -4.92 -0.75
C CYS A 55 5.59 -5.37 -1.98
N ASP A 56 6.28 -5.99 -2.95
CA ASP A 56 5.66 -6.52 -4.17
C ASP A 56 4.68 -7.68 -3.93
N GLY A 57 4.69 -8.31 -2.76
CA GLY A 57 3.75 -9.40 -2.43
C GLY A 57 2.47 -8.92 -1.76
N CYS A 58 2.55 -7.88 -0.93
CA CYS A 58 1.41 -7.47 -0.09
C CYS A 58 1.09 -5.99 -0.15
N ASP A 59 1.86 -5.14 -0.84
CA ASP A 59 1.64 -3.70 -1.01
C ASP A 59 1.65 -2.86 0.28
N ARG A 60 2.24 -3.39 1.36
CA ARG A 60 2.52 -2.65 2.60
C ARG A 60 3.84 -1.88 2.48
N GLY A 61 3.95 -0.77 3.22
CA GLY A 61 5.11 0.10 3.24
C GLY A 61 6.02 -0.09 4.47
N TRP A 62 7.34 -0.02 4.29
CA TRP A 62 8.36 0.01 5.35
C TRP A 62 9.51 0.96 4.99
N HIS A 63 10.04 1.68 5.97
CA HIS A 63 11.26 2.47 5.77
C HIS A 63 12.51 1.59 5.77
N THR A 64 13.48 1.87 4.89
CA THR A 64 14.75 1.13 4.73
C THR A 64 15.80 1.42 5.81
N GLY A 65 15.58 2.46 6.61
CA GLY A 65 16.37 2.80 7.79
C GLY A 65 15.46 2.93 9.00
N TRP A 66 15.94 2.48 10.15
CA TRP A 66 15.23 2.60 11.43
C TRP A 66 15.27 4.03 11.96
#